data_AF-A0A452SVS8-F1
#
_entry.id   AF-A0A452SVS8-F1
#
_cell.length_a   1.000
_cell.length_b   1.000
_cell.length_c   1.000
_cell.angle_alpha   90.00
_cell.angle_beta   90.00
_cell.angle_gamma   90.00
#
_symmetry.space_group_name_H-M   'P 1'
#
loop_
_entity.id
_entity.type
_entity.pdbx_description
1 polymer ?
#
loop_
_entity_poly.entity_id
_entity_poly.type
_entity_poly.pdbx_seq_one_letter_code
_entity_poly.pdbx_strand_id
1 'polypeptide(L)'
;MESGAGKHWTEEEVKALLSVWAEKNIRKQLYGTLRNKGIFIYIAKRLQALGVYRDWKQCRAKYKNLKYEYRTVKYAHNSGDSSKTMKFFHDLDAILQYEPATQLTEEDANGRCLATLSQSAAPGTTEGKKKK
;
A
#
# COMPACT_ATOMS: atom_id res chain seq x y z
N MET A 1 11.89 -21.56 -4.98
CA MET A 1 10.79 -20.69 -5.41
C MET A 1 10.29 -19.98 -4.15
N GLU A 2 10.70 -18.74 -3.93
CA GLU A 2 10.38 -18.03 -2.68
C GLU A 2 8.99 -17.42 -2.78
N SER A 3 8.03 -18.04 -2.09
CA SER A 3 6.64 -17.61 -1.98
C SER A 3 6.57 -16.21 -1.35
N GLY A 4 6.27 -15.20 -2.17
CA GLY A 4 6.03 -13.82 -1.74
C GLY A 4 4.72 -13.66 -0.97
N ALA A 5 4.62 -14.24 0.22
CA ALA A 5 3.45 -14.24 1.11
C ALA A 5 3.07 -12.85 1.70
N GLY A 6 3.62 -11.76 1.17
CA GLY A 6 3.35 -10.38 1.61
C GLY A 6 2.65 -9.48 0.58
N LYS A 7 2.38 -9.95 -0.65
CA LYS A 7 1.86 -9.10 -1.73
C LYS A 7 0.33 -9.09 -1.88
N HIS A 8 -0.37 -10.18 -1.58
CA HIS A 8 -1.81 -10.28 -1.82
C HIS A 8 -2.56 -10.03 -0.51
N TRP A 9 -3.15 -8.84 -0.41
CA TRP A 9 -4.16 -8.52 0.60
C TRP A 9 -5.53 -8.85 -0.01
N THR A 10 -6.31 -9.70 0.64
CA THR A 10 -7.69 -9.99 0.21
C THR A 10 -8.61 -8.84 0.55
N GLU A 11 -9.79 -8.79 -0.07
CA GLU A 11 -10.79 -7.75 0.20
C GLU A 11 -11.23 -7.76 1.67
N GLU A 12 -11.37 -8.95 2.26
CA GLU A 12 -11.72 -9.12 3.68
C GLU A 12 -10.61 -8.59 4.60
N GLU A 13 -9.34 -8.87 4.29
CA GLU A 13 -8.21 -8.35 5.06
C GLU A 13 -8.13 -6.82 4.99
N VAL A 14 -8.39 -6.24 3.82
CA VAL A 14 -8.42 -4.77 3.65
C VAL A 14 -9.59 -4.16 4.40
N LYS A 15 -10.78 -4.76 4.35
CA LYS A 15 -11.95 -4.30 5.12
C LYS A 15 -11.69 -4.36 6.62
N ALA A 16 -11.08 -5.43 7.10
CA ALA A 16 -10.68 -5.55 8.51
C ALA A 16 -9.68 -4.44 8.90
N LEU A 17 -8.69 -4.14 8.04
CA LEU A 17 -7.73 -3.06 8.28
C LEU A 17 -8.42 -1.69 8.32
N LEU A 18 -9.32 -1.42 7.37
CA LEU A 18 -10.09 -0.16 7.32
C LEU A 18 -10.99 -0.01 8.55
N SER A 19 -11.64 -1.09 9.00
CA SER A 19 -12.48 -1.10 10.19
C SER A 19 -11.69 -0.72 11.46
N VAL A 20 -10.54 -1.37 11.68
CA VAL A 20 -9.65 -1.04 12.81
C VAL A 20 -9.10 0.38 12.67
N TRP A 21 -8.75 0.81 11.47
CA TRP A 21 -8.27 2.17 11.23
C TRP A 21 -9.36 3.23 11.47
N ALA A 22 -10.63 2.94 11.19
CA ALA A 22 -11.74 3.86 11.41
C ALA A 22 -11.98 4.19 12.91
N GLU A 23 -11.45 3.39 13.83
CA GLU A 23 -11.52 3.64 15.27
C GLU A 23 -10.96 5.03 15.63
N LYS A 24 -11.75 5.84 16.35
CA LYS A 24 -11.40 7.24 16.68
C LYS A 24 -10.05 7.38 17.38
N ASN A 25 -9.74 6.44 18.29
CA ASN A 25 -8.48 6.42 19.04
C ASN A 25 -7.26 6.16 18.14
N ILE A 26 -7.40 5.29 17.13
CA ILE A 26 -6.33 4.98 16.18
C ILE A 26 -6.13 6.17 15.25
N ARG A 27 -7.21 6.74 14.70
CA ARG A 27 -7.13 7.95 13.87
C ARG A 27 -6.40 9.08 14.60
N LYS A 28 -6.87 9.46 15.79
CA LYS A 28 -6.28 10.56 16.57
C LYS A 28 -4.78 10.35 16.82
N GLN A 29 -4.39 9.13 17.17
CA GLN A 29 -2.98 8.83 17.41
C GLN A 29 -2.13 8.83 16.13
N LEU A 30 -2.68 8.35 15.00
CA LEU A 30 -1.95 8.38 13.72
C LEU A 30 -1.70 9.81 13.21
N TYR A 31 -2.57 10.76 13.56
CA TYR A 31 -2.39 12.19 13.24
C TYR A 31 -1.47 12.91 14.22
N GLY A 32 -1.59 12.61 15.53
CA GLY A 32 -0.92 13.38 16.58
C GLY A 32 0.56 13.05 16.83
N THR A 33 1.13 12.03 16.17
CA THR A 33 2.54 11.67 16.38
C THR A 33 3.20 11.14 15.10
N LEU A 34 4.53 11.27 15.05
CA LEU A 34 5.38 10.67 14.01
C LEU A 34 5.82 9.26 14.42
N ARG A 35 5.77 8.92 15.71
CA ARG A 35 6.25 7.64 16.24
C ARG A 35 5.13 6.60 16.30
N ASN A 36 4.65 6.19 15.14
CA ASN A 36 3.40 5.42 15.02
C ASN A 36 3.59 3.90 15.13
N LYS A 37 4.80 3.44 15.46
CA LYS A 37 5.13 2.01 15.56
C LYS A 37 4.20 1.28 16.55
N GLY A 38 3.97 1.87 17.72
CA GLY A 38 3.09 1.27 18.74
C GLY A 38 1.66 1.09 18.23
N ILE A 39 1.15 2.06 17.48
CA ILE A 39 -0.18 2.02 16.89
C ILE A 39 -0.27 0.91 15.84
N PHE A 40 0.72 0.78 14.96
CA PHE A 40 0.72 -0.31 13.96
C PHE A 40 0.85 -1.70 14.60
N ILE A 41 1.57 -1.83 15.72
CA ILE A 41 1.60 -3.08 16.50
C ILE A 41 0.20 -3.37 17.08
N TYR A 42 -0.48 -2.36 17.60
CA TYR A 42 -1.84 -2.50 18.10
C TYR A 42 -2.82 -2.90 16.98
N ILE A 43 -2.74 -2.27 15.81
CA ILE A 43 -3.54 -2.61 14.62
C ILE A 43 -3.30 -4.07 14.22
N ALA A 44 -2.04 -4.51 14.16
CA ALA A 44 -1.70 -5.91 13.83
C ALA A 44 -2.33 -6.90 14.82
N LYS A 45 -2.29 -6.62 16.12
CA LYS A 45 -2.95 -7.45 17.14
C LYS A 45 -4.46 -7.50 16.98
N ARG A 46 -5.09 -6.36 16.66
CA ARG A 46 -6.54 -6.28 16.40
C ARG A 46 -6.93 -7.07 15.15
N LEU A 47 -6.15 -6.97 14.08
CA LEU A 47 -6.32 -7.77 12.88
C LEU A 47 -6.20 -9.28 13.16
N GLN A 48 -5.24 -9.68 13.97
CA GLN A 48 -5.07 -11.08 14.36
C GLN A 48 -6.31 -11.63 15.09
N ALA A 49 -6.95 -10.82 15.94
CA ALA A 49 -8.21 -11.19 16.59
C ALA A 49 -9.39 -11.35 15.61
N LEU A 50 -9.30 -10.74 14.43
CA LEU A 50 -10.26 -10.89 13.32
C LEU A 50 -9.87 -12.03 12.35
N GLY A 51 -8.84 -12.83 12.69
CA GLY A 51 -8.35 -13.92 11.84
C GLY A 51 -7.35 -13.48 10.76
N VAL A 52 -6.90 -12.22 10.79
CA VAL A 52 -5.96 -11.66 9.80
C VAL A 52 -4.55 -11.59 10.41
N TYR A 53 -3.70 -12.55 10.03
CA TYR A 53 -2.35 -12.69 10.56
C TYR A 53 -1.34 -11.88 9.74
N ARG A 54 -1.29 -10.56 10.00
CA ARG A 54 -0.37 -9.64 9.31
C ARG A 54 0.53 -8.90 10.29
N ASP A 55 1.80 -8.75 9.92
CA ASP A 55 2.77 -7.98 10.67
C ASP A 55 2.46 -6.47 10.67
N TRP A 56 2.87 -5.78 11.73
CA TRP A 56 2.71 -4.33 11.82
C TRP A 56 3.40 -3.57 10.67
N LYS A 57 4.51 -4.12 10.14
CA LYS A 57 5.19 -3.57 8.95
C LYS A 57 4.32 -3.69 7.70
N GLN A 58 3.65 -4.83 7.53
CA GLN A 58 2.73 -5.07 6.41
C GLN A 58 1.51 -4.15 6.52
N CYS A 59 0.96 -4.02 7.74
CA CYS A 59 -0.15 -3.10 8.02
C CYS A 59 0.22 -1.65 7.67
N ARG A 60 1.42 -1.19 8.06
CA ARG A 60 1.93 0.15 7.73
C ARG A 60 2.10 0.35 6.24
N ALA A 61 2.68 -0.62 5.53
CA ALA A 61 2.86 -0.55 4.08
C ALA A 61 1.50 -0.47 3.37
N LYS A 62 0.53 -1.31 3.77
CA LYS A 62 -0.81 -1.30 3.19
C LYS A 62 -1.56 -0.01 3.49
N TYR A 63 -1.45 0.52 4.71
CA TYR A 63 -1.97 1.84 5.08
C TYR A 63 -1.45 2.94 4.15
N LYS A 64 -0.13 3.01 3.92
CA LYS A 64 0.46 4.00 3.00
C LYS A 64 -0.08 3.84 1.58
N ASN A 65 -0.17 2.60 1.10
CA ASN A 65 -0.68 2.30 -0.23
C ASN A 65 -2.14 2.76 -0.41
N LEU A 66 -3.01 2.44 0.54
CA LEU A 66 -4.43 2.84 0.50
C LEU A 66 -4.58 4.36 0.49
N LYS A 67 -3.79 5.07 1.32
CA LYS A 67 -3.81 6.54 1.36
C LYS A 67 -3.33 7.14 0.03
N TYR A 68 -2.31 6.55 -0.59
CA TYR A 68 -1.81 6.97 -1.90
C TYR A 68 -2.87 6.76 -2.99
N GLU A 69 -3.43 5.55 -3.10
CA GLU A 69 -4.46 5.23 -4.09
C GLU A 69 -5.67 6.15 -3.98
N TYR A 70 -6.16 6.40 -2.75
CA TYR A 70 -7.23 7.36 -2.50
C TYR A 70 -6.89 8.77 -3.00
N ARG A 71 -5.68 9.28 -2.70
CA ARG A 71 -5.24 10.60 -3.18
C ARG A 71 -5.17 10.65 -4.70
N THR A 72 -4.64 9.60 -5.34
CA THR A 72 -4.56 9.52 -6.80
C THR A 72 -5.94 9.56 -7.44
N VAL A 73 -6.91 8.79 -6.92
CA VAL A 73 -8.29 8.79 -7.42
C VAL A 73 -8.96 10.14 -7.17
N LYS A 74 -8.81 10.72 -5.98
CA LYS A 74 -9.39 12.01 -5.63
C LYS A 74 -8.87 13.14 -6.53
N TYR A 75 -7.57 13.15 -6.81
CA TYR A 75 -6.95 14.12 -7.72
C TYR A 75 -7.45 13.96 -9.16
N ALA A 76 -7.54 12.72 -9.67
CA ALA A 76 -8.05 12.45 -11.00
C ALA A 76 -9.50 12.93 -11.16
N HIS A 77 -10.36 12.61 -10.18
CA HIS A 77 -11.75 13.06 -10.18
C HIS A 77 -11.87 14.60 -10.14
N ASN A 78 -11.01 15.28 -9.36
CA ASN A 78 -10.96 16.75 -9.35
C ASN A 78 -10.48 17.35 -10.68
N SER A 79 -9.66 16.62 -11.43
CA SER A 79 -9.17 17.01 -12.76
C SER A 79 -10.16 16.70 -13.89
N GLY A 80 -11.34 16.16 -13.56
CA GLY A 80 -12.37 15.75 -14.51
C GLY A 80 -12.20 14.33 -15.07
N ASP A 81 -11.19 13.59 -14.63
CA ASP A 81 -10.97 12.18 -14.99
C ASP A 81 -11.69 11.27 -13.99
N SER A 82 -12.93 10.90 -14.29
CA SER A 82 -13.73 9.95 -13.51
C SER A 82 -13.48 8.49 -13.87
N SER A 83 -12.54 8.18 -14.77
CA SER A 83 -12.24 6.81 -15.17
C SER A 83 -11.53 6.01 -14.07
N LYS A 84 -10.81 6.70 -13.19
CA LYS A 84 -10.10 6.09 -12.06
C LYS A 84 -11.06 5.90 -10.90
N THR A 85 -11.33 4.65 -10.56
CA THR A 85 -12.16 4.28 -9.40
C THR A 85 -11.39 3.31 -8.51
N MET A 86 -11.67 3.36 -7.21
CA MET A 86 -11.10 2.43 -6.23
C MET A 86 -12.23 1.85 -5.39
N LYS A 87 -12.22 0.53 -5.20
CA LYS A 87 -13.27 -0.19 -4.47
C LYS A 87 -13.51 0.33 -3.04
N PHE A 88 -12.46 0.81 -2.38
CA PHE A 88 -12.49 1.30 -1.00
C PHE A 88 -12.52 2.83 -0.90
N PHE A 89 -12.86 3.53 -1.99
CA PHE A 89 -12.83 4.99 -2.01
C PHE A 89 -13.76 5.58 -0.95
N HIS A 90 -15.01 5.12 -0.85
CA HIS A 90 -15.99 5.64 0.11
C HIS A 90 -15.59 5.35 1.56
N ASP A 91 -15.07 4.15 1.86
CA ASP A 91 -14.58 3.81 3.20
C ASP A 91 -13.41 4.71 3.61
N LEU A 92 -12.45 4.92 2.70
CA LEU A 92 -11.30 5.80 2.93
C LEU A 92 -11.73 7.25 3.07
N ASP A 93 -12.68 7.70 2.24
CA ASP A 93 -13.22 9.04 2.31
C ASP A 93 -13.91 9.29 3.66
N ALA A 94 -14.74 8.37 4.16
CA ALA A 94 -15.37 8.50 5.48
C ALA A 94 -14.36 8.53 6.64
N ILE A 95 -13.25 7.77 6.53
CA ILE A 95 -12.18 7.73 7.53
C ILE A 95 -11.36 9.03 7.51
N LEU A 96 -11.06 9.55 6.32
CA LEU A 96 -10.18 10.70 6.08
C LEU A 96 -10.89 12.06 6.06
N GLN A 97 -12.20 12.14 5.80
CA GLN A 97 -12.96 13.40 5.80
C GLN A 97 -13.04 14.06 7.18
N TYR A 98 -12.87 13.29 8.26
CA TYR A 98 -12.81 13.80 9.63
C TYR A 98 -11.43 14.38 10.02
N GLU A 99 -10.53 14.56 9.05
CA GLU A 99 -9.24 15.21 9.24
C GLU A 99 -9.44 16.73 9.21
N PRO A 100 -9.11 17.48 10.28
CA PRO A 100 -9.14 18.93 10.22
C PRO A 100 -8.06 19.36 9.25
N ALA A 101 -8.46 19.82 8.07
CA ALA A 101 -7.62 20.21 6.93
C ALA A 101 -6.35 20.97 7.35
N THR A 102 -5.31 20.23 7.73
CA THR A 102 -4.02 20.80 8.12
C THR A 102 -2.92 20.01 7.44
N GLN A 103 -2.53 20.60 6.31
CA GLN A 103 -1.23 20.52 5.66
C GLN A 103 -1.08 19.43 4.58
N LEU A 104 -1.49 19.88 3.39
CA LEU A 104 -0.73 19.81 2.16
C LEU A 104 0.79 19.97 2.43
N THR A 105 1.51 18.88 2.61
CA THR A 105 2.91 18.80 2.17
C THR A 105 3.20 17.43 1.60
N GLU A 106 3.84 17.50 0.44
CA GLU A 106 4.19 16.43 -0.47
C GLU A 106 5.42 15.71 0.07
N GLU A 107 5.26 14.66 0.87
CA GLU A 107 6.39 13.79 1.21
C GLU A 107 5.95 12.32 1.16
N ASP A 108 6.03 11.72 -0.04
CA ASP A 108 6.57 10.36 -0.24
C ASP A 108 6.74 10.08 -1.74
N ALA A 109 7.48 10.95 -2.46
CA ALA A 109 8.07 10.55 -3.74
C ALA A 109 9.34 9.74 -3.44
N ASN A 110 9.19 8.47 -3.10
CA ASN A 110 10.29 7.52 -3.24
C ASN A 110 9.79 6.29 -3.99
N GLY A 111 9.85 6.43 -5.32
CA GLY A 111 9.45 5.44 -6.29
C GLY A 111 10.29 4.18 -6.17
N ARG A 112 9.61 3.06 -5.90
CA ARG A 112 10.17 1.75 -6.19
C ARG A 112 9.74 1.35 -7.59
N CYS A 113 10.55 1.72 -8.58
CA CYS A 113 10.43 1.23 -9.95
C CYS A 113 10.63 -0.29 -9.95
N LEU A 114 9.57 -1.01 -10.28
CA LEU A 114 9.60 -2.45 -10.56
C LEU A 114 9.93 -2.61 -12.05
N ALA A 115 11.21 -2.75 -12.38
CA ALA A 115 11.61 -3.22 -13.70
C ALA A 115 11.51 -4.76 -13.72
N THR A 116 10.35 -5.26 -14.14
CA THR A 116 10.24 -6.61 -14.69
C THR A 116 10.68 -6.52 -16.14
N LEU A 117 11.73 -7.23 -16.53
CA LEU A 117 11.88 -7.73 -17.90
C LEU A 117 12.70 -9.03 -17.87
N SER A 118 11.92 -10.10 -17.99
CA SER A 118 12.28 -11.42 -18.47
C SER A 118 13.32 -11.39 -19.58
N GLN A 119 14.29 -12.31 -19.55
CA GLN A 119 14.74 -13.08 -20.71
C GLN A 119 15.71 -14.19 -20.28
N SER A 120 15.19 -15.42 -20.24
CA SER A 120 16.00 -16.62 -20.50
C SER A 120 16.22 -16.70 -22.00
N ALA A 121 17.49 -16.77 -22.43
CA ALA A 121 17.91 -17.49 -23.63
C ALA A 121 19.45 -17.56 -23.65
N ALA A 122 19.99 -18.75 -23.42
CA ALA A 122 21.33 -19.10 -23.89
C ALA A 122 21.26 -19.32 -25.42
N PRO A 123 22.32 -18.96 -26.15
CA PRO A 123 22.84 -19.90 -27.14
C PRO A 123 24.37 -19.97 -27.08
N GLY A 124 24.89 -21.20 -26.97
CA GLY A 124 26.29 -21.49 -27.22
C GLY A 124 26.58 -21.38 -28.72
N THR A 125 27.50 -20.50 -29.09
CA THR A 125 28.04 -20.40 -30.45
C THR A 125 29.30 -21.25 -30.56
N THR A 126 29.19 -22.36 -31.29
CA THR A 126 30.33 -23.01 -31.93
C THR A 126 30.64 -22.27 -33.24
N GLU A 127 31.85 -21.73 -33.41
CA GLU A 127 32.53 -21.78 -34.72
C GLU A 127 34.03 -21.55 -34.54
N GLY A 128 34.82 -22.56 -34.90
CA GLY A 128 36.23 -22.41 -35.19
C GLY A 128 36.41 -22.12 -36.67
N LYS A 129 37.23 -21.11 -37.00
CA LYS A 129 37.78 -20.96 -38.36
C LYS A 129 39.12 -20.21 -38.36
N LYS A 130 40.17 -21.02 -38.43
CA LYS A 130 41.33 -20.97 -39.35
C LYS A 130 41.85 -19.60 -39.86
N LYS A 131 43.19 -19.51 -39.76
CA LYS A 131 44.20 -18.86 -40.63
C LYS A 131 44.78 -17.51 -40.15
N LYS A 132 46.05 -17.56 -39.77
CA LYS A 132 47.12 -17.00 -40.61
C LYS A 132 48.24 -18.04 -40.72
#